data_AF-A0A3C0ZNW1-F1
#
_entry.id   AF-A0A3C0ZNW1-F1
#
_cell.length_a   1.000
_cell.length_b   1.000
_cell.length_c   1.000
_cell.angle_alpha   90.00
_cell.angle_beta   90.00
_cell.angle_gamma   90.00
#
_symmetry.space_group_name_H-M   'P 1'
#
loop_
_entity.id
_entity.type
_entity.pdbx_description
1 polymer ?
#
loop_
_entity_poly.entity_id
_entity_poly.type
_entity_poly.pdbx_seq_one_letter_code
_entity_poly.pdbx_strand_id
1 'polypeptide(L)' 'MVEGLLQGDRRAIARAISHVENDTPVSTDLLKKIYGRTGKAYRIGITGPPG' A
#
# COMPACT_ATOMS: atom_id res chain seq x y z
N MET A 1 2.85 -12.62 3.70
CA MET A 1 2.21 -11.47 3.01
C MET A 1 3.10 -10.23 3.05
N VAL A 2 3.59 -9.83 4.23
CA VAL A 2 4.47 -8.65 4.37
C VAL A 2 5.81 -8.83 3.64
N GLU A 3 6.50 -9.99 3.73
CA GLU A 3 7.72 -10.18 2.92
C GLU A 3 7.47 -10.03 1.43
N GLY A 4 6.40 -10.64 0.90
CA GLY A 4 6.06 -10.55 -0.52
C GLY A 4 5.84 -9.11 -0.97
N LEU A 5 5.15 -8.29 -0.16
CA LEU A 5 4.98 -6.87 -0.42
C LEU A 5 6.34 -6.13 -0.45
N LEU A 6 7.24 -6.42 0.50
CA LEU A 6 8.58 -5.82 0.55
C LEU A 6 9.50 -6.28 -0.59
N GLN A 7 9.25 -7.45 -1.16
CA GLN A 7 9.95 -7.98 -2.33
C GLN A 7 9.34 -7.53 -3.66
N GLY A 8 8.25 -6.75 -3.64
CA GLY A 8 7.59 -6.26 -4.85
C GLY A 8 6.65 -7.26 -5.53
N ASP A 9 6.19 -8.30 -4.82
CA ASP A 9 5.17 -9.22 -5.34
C ASP A 9 3.86 -8.46 -5.60
N ARG A 10 3.49 -8.35 -6.88
CA ARG A 10 2.28 -7.64 -7.35
C ARG A 10 1.00 -8.13 -6.67
N ARG A 11 0.85 -9.44 -6.45
CA ARG A 11 -0.34 -10.02 -5.80
C ARG A 11 -0.35 -9.75 -4.30
N ALA A 12 0.83 -9.68 -3.66
CA ALA A 12 0.93 -9.29 -2.26
C ALA A 12 0.56 -7.81 -2.06
N ILE A 13 1.02 -6.94 -2.96
CA ILE A 13 0.67 -5.50 -2.97
C ILE A 13 -0.83 -5.29 -3.19
N ALA A 14 -1.42 -5.94 -4.20
CA ALA A 14 -2.85 -5.82 -4.47
C ALA A 14 -3.70 -6.23 -3.25
N ARG A 15 -3.38 -7.37 -2.61
CA ARG A 15 -4.06 -7.81 -1.39
C ARG A 15 -3.90 -6.81 -0.25
N ALA A 16 -2.71 -6.24 -0.07
CA ALA A 16 -2.46 -5.24 0.97
C ALA A 16 -3.33 -3.99 0.78
N ILE A 17 -3.46 -3.50 -0.46
CA ILE A 17 -4.36 -2.40 -0.80
C ILE A 17 -5.80 -2.76 -0.41
N SER A 18 -6.30 -3.92 -0.86
CA SER A 18 -7.66 -4.35 -0.55
C SER A 18 -7.93 -4.52 0.96
N HIS A 19 -6.95 -5.01 1.73
CA HIS A 19 -7.09 -5.10 3.19
C HIS A 19 -7.28 -3.72 3.81
N VAL A 20 -6.47 -2.74 3.40
CA VAL A 20 -6.56 -1.36 3.89
C VAL A 20 -7.88 -0.71 3.46
N GLU A 21 -8.30 -0.87 2.21
CA GLU A 21 -9.56 -0.29 1.70
C GLU A 21 -10.81 -0.84 2.41
N ASN A 22 -10.76 -2.10 2.86
CA ASN A 22 -11.89 -2.77 3.51
C ASN A 22 -11.81 -2.74 5.06
N ASP A 23 -10.92 -1.93 5.64
CA ASP A 23 -10.75 -1.79 7.11
C ASP A 23 -10.64 -3.13 7.85
N THR A 24 -9.95 -4.10 7.25
CA THR A 24 -9.84 -5.43 7.87
C THR A 24 -9.01 -5.38 9.16
N PRO A 25 -9.20 -6.32 10.11
CA PRO A 25 -8.43 -6.34 11.36
C PRO A 25 -6.90 -6.41 11.18
N VAL A 26 -6.45 -6.87 10.01
CA VAL A 26 -5.02 -7.03 9.67
C VAL A 26 -4.38 -5.71 9.22
N SER A 27 -5.18 -4.72 8.81
CA SER A 27 -4.71 -3.49 8.15
C SER A 27 -3.80 -2.64 9.04
N THR A 28 -4.17 -2.45 10.31
CA THR A 28 -3.37 -1.65 11.25
C THR A 28 -1.99 -2.25 11.51
N ASP A 29 -1.91 -3.56 11.69
CA ASP A 29 -0.64 -4.27 11.91
C ASP A 29 0.25 -4.24 10.65
N LEU A 30 -0.37 -4.44 9.48
CA LEU A 30 0.30 -4.33 8.19
C LEU A 30 0.91 -2.93 8.00
N LEU A 31 0.12 -1.86 8.23
CA LEU A 31 0.58 -0.48 8.10
C LEU A 31 1.76 -0.18 9.03
N LYS A 32 1.68 -0.59 10.30
CA LYS A 32 2.79 -0.43 11.27
C LYS A 32 4.09 -1.07 10.78
N LYS A 33 4.01 -2.28 10.21
CA LYS A 33 5.18 -3.03 9.72
C LYS A 33 5.84 -2.38 8.49
N ILE A 34 5.07 -1.70 7.64
CA ILE A 34 5.59 -1.12 6.39
C ILE A 34 5.93 0.37 6.51
N TYR A 35 5.34 1.10 7.47
CA TYR A 35 5.45 2.56 7.59
C TYR A 35 6.90 3.06 7.58
N GLY A 36 7.79 2.42 8.34
CA GLY A 36 9.22 2.77 8.41
C GLY A 36 10.01 2.56 7.12
N ARG A 37 9.41 1.94 6.08
CA ARG A 37 10.03 1.72 4.76
C ARG A 37 9.44 2.63 3.67
N THR A 38 8.50 3.50 4.01
CA THR A 38 7.85 4.44 3.08
C THR A 38 8.66 5.74 2.89
N GLY A 39 8.17 6.66 2.06
CA GLY A 39 8.75 8.01 1.90
C GLY A 39 9.92 8.15 0.91
N LYS A 40 10.36 7.06 0.27
CA LYS A 40 11.49 7.06 -0.68
C LYS A 40 11.10 7.39 -2.12
N ALA A 41 9.82 7.29 -2.46
CA ALA A 41 9.32 7.52 -3.80
C ALA A 41 8.90 8.98 -4.00
N TYR A 42 9.15 9.52 -5.19
CA TYR A 42 8.60 10.81 -5.59
C TYR A 42 7.08 10.70 -5.75
N ARG A 43 6.32 11.64 -5.16
CA ARG A 43 4.85 11.66 -5.19
C ARG A 43 4.38 12.82 -6.05
N ILE A 44 3.65 12.51 -7.12
CA ILE A 44 3.07 13.50 -8.04
C ILE A 44 1.55 13.40 -7.94
N GLY A 45 0.88 14.52 -7.66
CA GLY A 45 -0.57 14.64 -7.75
C GLY A 45 -0.96 15.15 -9.14
N ILE A 46 -1.86 14.42 -9.81
CA ILE A 46 -2.40 14.80 -11.13
C ILE A 46 -3.91 14.98 -10.98
N THR A 47 -4.43 16.09 -11.49
CA THR A 47 -5.86 16.43 -11.48
C THR A 47 -6.21 17.22 -12.75
N GLY A 48 -7.51 17.28 -13.09
CA GLY A 48 -8.03 18.00 -14.24
C GLY A 48 -9.54 17.79 -14.38
N PRO A 49 -10.26 18.67 -15.11
CA PRO A 49 -11.65 18.43 -15.45
C PRO A 49 -11.78 17.19 -16.36
N PRO A 50 -12.94 16.50 -16.38
CA PRO A 50 -13.21 15.50 -17.38
C PRO A 50 -13.25 16.14 -18.77
N GLY A 51 -12.41 15.66 -19.70
CA GLY A 51 -12.37 16.15 -21.08
C GLY A 51 -11.49 17.37 -21.24
#